data_AF-A0A8J6NM52-F1
#
_entry.id   AF-A0A8J6NM52-F1
#
_cell.length_a   1.000
_cell.length_b   1.000
_cell.length_c   1.000
_cell.angle_alpha   90.00
_cell.angle_beta   90.00
_cell.angle_gamma   90.00
#
_symmetry.space_group_name_H-M   'P 1'
#
loop_
_entity.id
_entity.type
_entity.pdbx_description
1 polymer ?
#
loop_
_entity_poly.entity_id
_entity_poly.type
_entity_poly.pdbx_seq_one_letter_code
_entity_poly.pdbx_strand_id
1 'polypeptide(L)'
;MTKRLNVSDEFQKEYRQLLRLLYGDLQNDTDIQNIIKVYLKLGGDKLARPGIEIINKRFQKELQESIEESQMSDAIDAEDDIPKDPQKNSIPYSESDDLDDDDDKDGDDYPLDY
;
A
#
# COMPACT_ATOMS: atom_id res chain seq x y z
N MET A 1 26.38 11.57 20.65
CA MET A 1 26.80 10.31 21.30
C MET A 1 25.62 9.35 21.32
N THR A 2 25.62 8.29 20.51
CA THR A 2 24.54 7.29 20.45
C THR A 2 24.75 6.23 21.53
N LYS A 3 23.93 6.25 22.59
CA LYS A 3 23.93 5.19 23.62
C LYS A 3 23.39 3.91 22.98
N ARG A 4 24.23 2.87 22.90
CA ARG A 4 23.78 1.54 22.48
C ARG A 4 22.90 0.93 23.56
N LEU A 5 21.62 0.74 23.26
CA LEU A 5 20.72 -0.01 24.12
C LEU A 5 21.04 -1.50 23.99
N ASN A 6 21.57 -2.10 25.06
CA ASN A 6 21.70 -3.54 25.17
C ASN A 6 20.39 -4.15 25.66
N VAL A 7 19.99 -5.25 25.04
CA VAL A 7 18.84 -6.07 25.43
C VAL A 7 19.36 -7.06 26.49
N SER A 8 18.67 -7.16 27.63
CA SER A 8 18.99 -8.19 28.63
C SER A 8 18.86 -9.58 28.00
N ASP A 9 19.66 -10.55 28.45
CA ASP A 9 19.68 -11.90 27.88
C ASP A 9 18.30 -12.59 27.92
N GLU A 10 17.49 -12.24 28.90
CA GLU A 10 16.10 -12.70 29.05
C GLU A 10 15.20 -12.32 27.85
N PHE A 11 15.46 -11.19 27.19
CA PHE A 11 14.66 -10.67 26.09
C PHE A 11 15.32 -10.84 24.71
N GLN A 12 16.53 -11.42 24.66
CA GLN A 12 17.25 -11.58 23.40
C GLN A 12 16.49 -12.45 22.40
N LYS A 13 15.80 -13.49 22.89
CA LYS A 13 15.04 -14.41 22.03
C LYS A 13 13.82 -13.72 21.45
N GLU A 14 13.01 -13.04 22.26
CA GLU A 14 11.88 -12.26 21.77
C GLU A 14 12.35 -11.17 20.82
N TYR A 15 13.42 -10.46 21.15
CA TYR A 15 13.96 -9.41 20.29
C TYR A 15 14.31 -9.93 18.89
N ARG A 16 14.99 -11.08 18.79
CA ARG A 16 15.29 -11.71 17.48
C ARG A 16 14.03 -12.13 16.73
N GLN A 17 12.99 -12.60 17.43
CA GLN A 17 11.72 -12.96 16.81
C GLN A 17 11.00 -11.72 16.28
N LEU A 18 10.99 -10.64 17.06
CA LEU A 18 10.40 -9.36 16.70
C LEU A 18 11.09 -8.72 15.49
N LEU A 19 12.42 -8.77 15.40
CA LEU A 19 13.13 -8.26 14.21
C LEU A 19 12.71 -8.96 12.92
N ARG A 20 12.38 -10.26 12.97
CA ARG A 20 11.92 -10.99 11.77
C ARG A 20 10.54 -10.53 11.28
N LEU A 21 9.80 -9.76 12.09
CA LEU A 21 8.51 -9.20 11.71
C LEU A 21 8.65 -7.87 10.97
N LEU A 22 9.83 -7.24 11.00
CA LEU A 22 10.10 -6.04 10.23
C LEU A 22 10.39 -6.36 8.76
N TYR A 23 10.07 -5.40 7.88
CA TYR A 23 10.58 -5.42 6.51
C TYR A 23 12.10 -5.43 6.49
N GLY A 24 12.69 -6.08 5.48
CA GLY A 24 14.13 -6.33 5.40
C GLY A 24 14.98 -5.08 5.58
N ASP A 25 14.57 -3.96 4.98
CA ASP A 25 15.29 -2.69 5.08
C ASP A 25 15.29 -2.13 6.50
N LEU A 26 14.17 -2.28 7.22
CA LEU A 26 14.00 -1.83 8.60
C LEU A 26 14.74 -2.72 9.61
N GLN A 27 15.07 -3.97 9.26
CA GLN A 27 15.78 -4.87 10.18
C GLN A 27 17.16 -4.37 10.54
N ASN A 28 17.80 -3.60 9.65
CA ASN A 28 19.15 -3.08 9.84
C ASN A 28 19.17 -1.62 10.35
N ASP A 29 18.00 -0.98 10.42
CA ASP A 29 17.88 0.38 10.92
C ASP A 29 18.14 0.42 12.44
N THR A 30 19.17 1.17 12.84
CA THR A 30 19.60 1.24 14.23
C THR A 30 18.56 1.92 15.13
N ASP A 31 17.84 2.90 14.62
CA ASP A 31 16.84 3.66 15.36
C ASP A 31 15.58 2.82 15.56
N ILE A 32 15.11 2.14 14.51
CA ILE A 32 14.01 1.17 14.60
C ILE A 32 14.37 0.04 15.56
N GLN A 33 15.58 -0.52 15.47
CA GLN A 33 16.06 -1.51 16.42
C GLN A 33 16.00 -0.99 17.86
N ASN A 34 16.44 0.25 18.11
CA ASN A 34 16.40 0.85 19.45
C ASN A 34 14.96 1.05 19.95
N ILE A 35 14.04 1.50 19.09
CA ILE A 35 12.62 1.64 19.41
C ILE A 35 12.03 0.29 19.85
N ILE A 36 12.30 -0.78 19.11
CA ILE A 36 11.83 -2.13 19.46
C ILE A 36 12.39 -2.57 20.81
N LYS A 37 13.67 -2.30 21.09
CA LYS A 37 14.27 -2.60 22.38
C LYS A 37 13.57 -1.86 23.53
N VAL A 38 13.18 -0.60 23.30
CA VAL A 38 12.43 0.19 24.30
C VAL A 38 11.04 -0.41 24.52
N TYR A 39 10.28 -0.72 23.47
CA TYR A 39 8.97 -1.35 23.63
C TYR A 39 9.04 -2.69 24.33
N LEU A 40 10.03 -3.51 24.00
CA LEU A 40 10.27 -4.79 24.63
C LEU A 40 10.60 -4.63 26.13
N LYS A 41 11.42 -3.64 26.50
CA LYS A 41 11.75 -3.37 27.92
C LYS A 41 10.57 -2.82 28.72
N LEU A 42 9.71 -2.02 28.10
CA LEU A 42 8.60 -1.35 28.81
C LEU A 42 7.36 -2.23 28.95
N GLY A 43 7.04 -3.02 27.94
CA GLY A 43 5.79 -3.79 27.90
C GLY A 43 5.92 -5.18 27.30
N GLY A 44 7.15 -5.67 27.10
CA GLY A 44 7.41 -6.98 26.52
C GLY A 44 6.91 -7.09 25.08
N ASP A 45 6.66 -8.32 24.67
CA ASP A 45 6.13 -8.67 23.36
C ASP A 45 4.76 -8.02 23.08
N LYS A 46 3.93 -7.84 24.11
CA LYS A 46 2.58 -7.26 24.00
C LYS A 46 2.59 -5.81 23.53
N LEU A 47 3.64 -5.05 23.86
CA LEU A 47 3.80 -3.67 23.40
C LEU A 47 4.65 -3.61 22.12
N ALA A 48 5.66 -4.46 22.01
CA ALA A 48 6.57 -4.46 20.87
C ALA A 48 5.90 -4.87 19.56
N ARG A 49 4.99 -5.87 19.58
CA ARG A 49 4.29 -6.31 18.36
C ARG A 49 3.43 -5.24 17.70
N PRO A 50 2.50 -4.57 18.41
CA PRO A 50 1.76 -3.45 17.81
C PRO A 50 2.69 -2.32 17.35
N GLY A 51 3.77 -2.04 18.09
CA GLY A 51 4.76 -1.03 17.70
C GLY A 51 5.39 -1.34 16.34
N ILE A 52 5.77 -2.59 16.10
CA ILE A 52 6.32 -3.05 14.81
C ILE A 52 5.29 -2.94 13.70
N GLU A 53 4.04 -3.30 13.95
CA GLU A 53 2.98 -3.18 12.95
C GLU A 53 2.77 -1.73 12.50
N ILE A 54 2.81 -0.78 13.44
CA ILE A 54 2.73 0.66 13.14
C ILE A 54 3.93 1.09 12.29
N ILE A 55 5.14 0.67 12.66
CA ILE A 55 6.37 1.01 11.92
C ILE A 55 6.30 0.47 10.48
N ASN A 56 5.93 -0.80 10.31
CA ASN A 56 5.81 -1.42 9.00
C ASN A 56 4.77 -0.72 8.12
N LYS A 57 3.59 -0.40 8.67
CA LYS A 57 2.53 0.31 7.92
C LYS A 57 2.99 1.68 7.46
N ARG A 58 3.74 2.41 8.30
CA ARG A 58 4.29 3.73 7.93
C ARG A 58 5.32 3.61 6.82
N PHE A 59 6.25 2.66 6.94
CA PHE A 59 7.25 2.41 5.91
C PHE A 59 6.61 2.06 4.56
N GLN A 60 5.59 1.21 4.56
CA GLN A 60 4.86 0.89 3.33
C GLN A 60 4.16 2.11 2.71
N LYS A 61 3.58 2.98 3.54
CA LYS A 61 2.93 4.21 3.10
C LYS A 61 3.93 5.19 2.48
N GLU A 62 5.06 5.40 3.13
CA GLU A 62 6.15 6.25 2.64
C GLU A 62 6.72 5.72 1.31
N LEU A 63 6.88 4.40 1.19
CA LEU A 63 7.30 3.77 -0.06
C LEU A 63 6.29 4.00 -1.20
N GLN A 64 5.00 3.86 -0.91
CA GLN A 64 3.93 4.10 -1.89
C GLN A 64 3.91 5.56 -2.35
N GLU A 65 3.99 6.52 -1.41
CA GLU A 65 4.04 7.95 -1.71
C GLU A 65 5.27 8.31 -2.56
N SER A 66 6.43 7.72 -2.25
CA SER A 66 7.64 7.93 -3.04
C SER A 66 7.52 7.43 -4.47
N ILE A 67 6.82 6.31 -4.69
CA ILE A 67 6.58 5.78 -6.05
C ILE A 67 5.62 6.71 -6.81
N GLU A 68 4.55 7.18 -6.17
CA GLU A 68 3.58 8.10 -6.77
C GLU A 68 4.21 9.45 -7.13
N GLU A 69 5.06 10.00 -6.25
CA GLU A 69 5.81 11.22 -6.52
C GLU A 69 6.77 11.04 -7.71
N SER A 70 7.48 9.91 -7.75
CA SER A 70 8.40 9.60 -8.86
C SER A 70 7.69 9.44 -10.20
N GLN A 71 6.49 8.83 -10.21
CA GLN A 71 5.66 8.69 -11.42
C GLN A 71 5.11 10.03 -11.91
N MET A 72 4.84 10.99 -11.01
CA MET A 72 4.41 12.33 -11.40
C MET A 72 5.56 13.19 -11.93
N SER A 73 6.80 12.96 -11.49
CA SER A 73 7.97 13.68 -12.01
C SER A 73 8.45 13.22 -13.40
N ASP A 74 8.26 11.95 -13.77
CA ASP A 74 8.60 11.45 -15.11
C ASP A 74 7.63 11.94 -16.20
N ALA A 75 6.47 12.48 -15.82
CA ALA A 75 5.48 13.01 -16.76
C ALA A 75 5.74 14.47 -17.21
N ILE A 76 6.80 15.12 -16.72
CA ILE A 76 7.07 16.56 -16.95
C ILE A 76 8.33 16.81 -17.80
N ASP A 77 9.02 15.78 -18.28
CA ASP A 77 10.09 15.90 -19.30
C ASP A 77 9.57 15.51 -20.69
N ALA A 78 8.45 16.13 -21.08
CA ALA A 78 7.90 16.08 -22.43
C ALA A 78 7.52 17.49 -22.90
N GLU A 79 8.44 18.44 -22.72
CA GLU A 79 8.54 19.64 -23.56
C GLU A 79 9.74 19.39 -24.50
N ASP A 80 9.74 19.60 -25.80
CA ASP A 80 8.91 20.36 -26.72
C ASP A 80 9.42 19.95 -28.12
N ASP A 81 8.67 19.14 -28.86
CA ASP A 81 8.87 19.08 -30.31
C ASP A 81 7.50 18.86 -30.96
N ILE A 82 6.79 19.97 -31.14
CA ILE A 82 5.59 20.05 -31.97
C ILE A 82 6.05 20.32 -33.41
N PRO A 83 6.19 19.30 -34.29
CA PRO A 83 6.15 19.58 -35.71
C PRO A 83 4.70 19.92 -36.08
N LYS A 84 4.46 21.22 -36.30
CA LYS A 84 3.26 21.71 -36.99
C LYS A 84 3.26 21.20 -38.43
N ASP A 85 2.37 20.28 -38.77
CA ASP A 85 1.81 20.21 -40.12
C ASP A 85 0.34 19.71 -40.09
N PRO A 86 -0.63 20.48 -40.61
CA PRO A 86 -2.04 20.13 -40.55
C PRO A 86 -2.45 19.35 -41.80
N GLN A 87 -2.86 18.08 -41.65
CA GLN A 87 -3.72 17.43 -42.64
C GLN A 87 -4.47 16.19 -42.13
N LYS A 88 -5.74 16.43 -41.78
CA LYS A 88 -6.95 15.76 -42.30
C LYS A 88 -7.15 14.24 -42.11
N ASN A 89 -8.32 13.92 -41.54
CA ASN A 89 -9.08 12.66 -41.56
C ASN A 89 -8.47 11.53 -40.70
N SER A 90 -9.21 10.80 -39.86
CA SER A 90 -10.65 10.60 -39.71
C SER A 90 -10.87 9.94 -38.35
N ILE A 91 -11.82 10.46 -37.58
CA ILE A 91 -12.34 9.82 -36.36
C ILE A 91 -13.13 8.57 -36.81
N PRO A 92 -12.83 7.35 -36.37
CA PRO A 92 -13.84 6.31 -36.34
C PRO A 92 -14.70 6.53 -35.10
N TYR A 93 -15.84 7.18 -35.30
CA TYR A 93 -17.00 6.99 -34.45
C TYR A 93 -17.46 5.54 -34.64
N SER A 94 -17.63 4.82 -33.54
CA SER A 94 -18.51 3.66 -33.43
C SER A 94 -19.35 3.96 -32.20
N GLU A 95 -20.35 4.81 -32.35
CA GLU A 95 -21.73 4.44 -32.68
C GLU A 95 -22.32 3.59 -31.55
N SER A 96 -23.14 4.28 -30.76
CA SER A 96 -24.03 3.72 -29.76
C SER A 96 -25.09 2.89 -30.49
N ASP A 97 -25.19 1.61 -30.17
CA ASP A 97 -26.38 0.82 -30.47
C ASP A 97 -27.17 0.66 -29.18
N ASP A 98 -28.10 1.60 -28.98
CA ASP A 98 -29.31 1.38 -28.23
C ASP A 98 -30.12 0.28 -28.95
N LEU A 99 -30.27 -0.88 -28.32
CA LEU A 99 -31.32 -1.83 -28.67
C LEU A 99 -32.21 -2.01 -27.44
N ASP A 100 -33.32 -1.28 -27.47
CA ASP A 100 -34.59 -1.69 -26.89
C ASP A 100 -34.95 -3.07 -27.47
N ASP A 101 -35.12 -4.07 -26.61
CA ASP A 101 -35.98 -5.22 -26.91
C ASP A 101 -36.83 -5.45 -25.66
N ASP A 102 -38.02 -4.86 -25.69
CA ASP A 102 -39.18 -5.30 -24.95
C ASP A 102 -39.49 -6.75 -25.35
N ASP A 103 -39.45 -7.69 -24.41
CA ASP A 103 -40.36 -8.83 -24.49
C ASP A 103 -40.72 -9.32 -23.08
N ASP A 104 -41.96 -9.00 -22.73
CA ASP A 104 -42.76 -9.59 -21.67
C ASP A 104 -42.71 -11.13 -21.73
N LYS A 105 -42.62 -11.77 -20.56
CA LYS A 105 -43.64 -12.75 -20.10
C LYS A 105 -43.32 -13.40 -18.76
N ASP A 106 -44.20 -13.07 -17.81
CA ASP A 106 -45.01 -13.99 -17.00
C ASP A 106 -44.30 -15.14 -16.27
N GLY A 107 -44.26 -15.01 -14.95
CA GLY A 107 -43.94 -16.11 -14.04
C GLY A 107 -44.11 -15.81 -12.56
N ASP A 108 -45.15 -15.04 -12.19
CA ASP A 108 -45.63 -15.04 -10.81
C ASP A 108 -46.26 -16.40 -10.51
N ASP A 109 -45.66 -17.19 -9.62
CA ASP A 109 -46.40 -18.25 -8.93
C ASP A 109 -46.01 -18.26 -7.44
N TYR A 110 -46.92 -17.69 -6.64
CA TYR A 110 -46.90 -17.71 -5.18
C TYR A 110 -47.41 -19.07 -4.68
N PRO A 111 -46.77 -19.72 -3.70
CA PRO A 111 -47.48 -20.63 -2.83
C PRO A 111 -48.23 -19.84 -1.75
N LEU A 112 -49.56 -19.87 -1.83
CA LEU A 112 -50.48 -19.47 -0.77
C LEU A 112 -50.27 -20.34 0.48
N ASP A 113 -50.11 -19.69 1.63
CA ASP A 113 -50.23 -20.32 2.94
C ASP A 113 -51.64 -20.93 3.11
N TYR A 114 -51.70 -22.18 3.55
CA TYR A 114 -52.88 -22.83 4.14
C TYR A 114 -52.51 -23.56 5.41
#